data_AF-A0A522D6X9-F1
#
_entry.id   AF-A0A522D6X9-F1
#
_cell.length_a   1.000
_cell.length_b   1.000
_cell.length_c   1.000
_cell.angle_alpha   90.00
_cell.angle_beta   90.00
_cell.angle_gamma   90.00
#
_symmetry.space_group_name_H-M   'P 1'
#
loop_
_entity.id
_entity.type
_entity.pdbx_description
1 polymer ?
#
loop_
_entity_poly.entity_id
_entity_poly.type
_entity_poly.pdbx_seq_one_letter_code
_entity_poly.pdbx_strand_id
1 'polypeptide(L)'
;IPARLIDTGPNWAHPAPLVNAVRDLKDFIWWKMPEPPQRKISLTDIVEWDAPADDPHATQSRLSLVPKAHREKLESSAVSVAPGYKRTRNGRQVLELRFDGIAGCLRTAEGGSSRQVVVLKKGKRLDTRLLTVRETARLMGAPDTFKLPGSYNDGYTAMGDAVALPVSRYLAKHLLEKLAKEI
;
A
#
# COMPACT_ATOMS: atom_id res chain seq x y z
N ILE A 1 -3.06 -31.31 -11.35
CA ILE A 1 -2.41 -29.98 -11.52
C ILE A 1 -1.20 -30.17 -12.44
N PRO A 2 -1.02 -29.32 -13.47
CA PRO A 2 0.08 -29.47 -14.42
C PRO A 2 1.45 -29.41 -13.71
N ALA A 3 2.31 -30.41 -13.94
CA ALA A 3 3.63 -30.51 -13.30
C ALA A 3 4.50 -29.25 -13.51
N ARG A 4 4.34 -28.57 -14.65
CA ARG A 4 5.05 -27.32 -14.98
C ARG A 4 4.71 -26.12 -14.06
N LEU A 5 3.62 -26.20 -13.28
CA LEU A 5 3.21 -25.18 -12.32
C LEU A 5 3.62 -25.53 -10.88
N ILE A 6 4.21 -26.70 -10.67
CA ILE A 6 4.62 -27.20 -9.36
C ILE A 6 6.14 -27.06 -9.25
N ASP A 7 6.59 -26.57 -8.11
CA ASP A 7 7.99 -26.45 -7.74
C ASP A 7 8.42 -27.62 -6.85
N THR A 8 9.72 -27.88 -6.73
CA THR A 8 10.23 -28.96 -5.87
C THR A 8 10.28 -28.58 -4.39
N GLY A 9 10.01 -27.32 -4.06
CA GLY A 9 10.06 -26.77 -2.71
C GLY A 9 9.68 -25.29 -2.67
N PRO A 10 9.81 -24.64 -1.51
CA PRO A 10 9.52 -23.22 -1.38
C PRO A 10 10.44 -22.36 -2.25
N ASN A 11 9.90 -21.24 -2.74
CA ASN A 11 10.59 -20.25 -3.57
C ASN A 11 10.25 -18.83 -3.07
N TRP A 12 10.59 -17.78 -3.83
CA TRP A 12 10.36 -16.38 -3.44
C TRP A 12 8.90 -16.05 -3.04
N ALA A 13 7.92 -16.79 -3.56
CA ALA A 13 6.50 -16.58 -3.26
C ALA A 13 6.05 -17.21 -1.93
N HIS A 14 6.91 -18.01 -1.28
CA HIS A 14 6.59 -18.78 -0.09
C HIS A 14 7.43 -18.28 1.10
N PRO A 15 6.94 -17.30 1.87
CA PRO A 15 7.69 -16.74 2.98
C PRO A 15 7.81 -17.74 4.13
N ALA A 16 8.84 -17.62 4.97
CA ALA A 16 9.12 -18.55 6.06
C ALA A 16 7.90 -18.86 6.98
N PRO A 17 7.02 -17.91 7.34
CA PRO A 17 5.81 -18.23 8.10
C PRO A 17 4.88 -19.22 7.40
N LEU A 18 4.72 -19.12 6.08
CA LEU A 18 3.94 -20.08 5.29
C LEU A 18 4.62 -21.46 5.31
N VAL A 19 5.94 -21.50 5.04
CA VAL A 19 6.71 -22.75 5.02
C VAL A 19 6.60 -23.49 6.36
N ASN A 20 6.70 -22.75 7.47
CA ASN A 20 6.55 -23.31 8.80
C ASN A 20 5.12 -23.81 9.06
N ALA A 21 4.10 -23.07 8.61
CA ALA A 21 2.70 -23.44 8.81
C ALA A 21 2.28 -24.71 8.06
N VAL A 22 2.93 -25.01 6.93
CA VAL A 22 2.58 -26.15 6.07
C VAL A 22 3.57 -27.31 6.16
N ARG A 23 4.59 -27.21 7.03
CA ARG A 23 5.71 -28.17 7.14
C ARG A 23 5.24 -29.61 7.31
N ASP A 24 4.20 -29.81 8.10
CA ASP A 24 3.71 -31.14 8.48
C ASP A 24 2.51 -31.58 7.60
N LEU A 25 2.11 -30.76 6.61
CA LEU A 25 1.07 -31.11 5.66
C LEU A 25 1.63 -32.01 4.56
N LYS A 26 0.97 -33.15 4.36
CA LYS A 26 1.22 -34.01 3.20
C LYS A 26 0.61 -33.38 1.95
N ASP A 27 1.25 -33.60 0.81
CA ASP A 27 0.76 -33.20 -0.51
C ASP A 27 0.55 -31.67 -0.71
N PHE A 28 1.25 -30.85 0.09
CA PHE A 28 1.26 -29.39 -0.13
C PHE A 28 1.90 -29.06 -1.48
N ILE A 29 1.21 -28.26 -2.28
CA ILE A 29 1.67 -27.85 -3.61
C ILE A 29 2.48 -26.56 -3.50
N TRP A 30 3.77 -26.64 -3.76
CA TRP A 30 4.63 -25.48 -3.95
C TRP A 30 4.40 -24.92 -5.36
N TRP A 31 3.88 -23.69 -5.47
CA TRP A 31 3.61 -23.10 -6.77
C TRP A 31 4.87 -22.55 -7.42
N LYS A 32 5.19 -23.04 -8.62
CA LYS A 32 6.32 -22.51 -9.40
C LYS A 32 5.98 -21.15 -9.96
N MET A 33 6.61 -20.11 -9.40
CA MET A 33 6.36 -18.72 -9.77
C MET A 33 7.68 -18.04 -10.16
N PRO A 34 7.75 -17.34 -11.31
CA PRO A 34 8.89 -16.48 -11.60
C PRO A 34 8.90 -15.28 -10.64
N GLU A 35 10.07 -14.81 -10.24
CA GLU A 35 10.19 -13.62 -9.40
C GLU A 35 9.79 -12.36 -10.20
N PRO A 36 8.90 -11.50 -9.66
CA PRO A 36 8.50 -10.30 -10.37
C PRO A 36 9.67 -9.31 -10.46
N PRO A 37 9.70 -8.47 -11.50
CA PRO A 37 10.72 -7.44 -11.61
C PRO A 37 10.62 -6.47 -10.44
N GLN A 38 11.75 -5.86 -10.08
CA GLN A 38 11.78 -4.81 -9.07
C GLN A 38 10.85 -3.64 -9.43
N ARG A 39 10.20 -3.09 -8.41
CA ARG A 39 9.31 -1.95 -8.54
C ARG A 39 10.09 -0.73 -9.03
N LYS A 40 9.57 -0.04 -10.05
CA LYS A 40 10.17 1.16 -10.65
C LYS A 40 9.56 2.49 -10.19
N ILE A 41 8.39 2.44 -9.56
CA ILE A 41 7.65 3.61 -9.08
C ILE A 41 7.66 3.66 -7.56
N SER A 42 7.57 4.85 -6.99
CA SER A 42 7.46 5.11 -5.57
C SER A 42 6.16 5.86 -5.26
N LEU A 43 5.85 6.07 -3.98
CA LEU A 43 4.69 6.87 -3.61
C LEU A 43 4.78 8.31 -4.16
N THR A 44 5.98 8.87 -4.29
CA THR A 44 6.20 10.21 -4.86
C THR A 44 5.71 10.34 -6.30
N ASP A 45 5.76 9.24 -7.07
CA ASP A 45 5.30 9.19 -8.47
C ASP A 45 3.77 9.03 -8.59
N ILE A 46 3.12 8.64 -7.50
CA ILE A 46 1.66 8.40 -7.45
C ILE A 46 0.90 9.64 -6.98
N VAL A 47 1.53 10.43 -6.12
CA VAL A 47 0.93 11.57 -5.44
C VAL A 47 0.59 12.72 -6.42
N GLU A 48 -0.61 13.26 -6.25
CA GLU A 48 -1.12 14.48 -6.90
C GLU A 48 -0.62 15.70 -6.13
N TRP A 49 0.51 16.26 -6.59
CA TRP A 49 1.21 17.36 -5.92
C TRP A 49 0.43 18.68 -5.88
N ASP A 50 -0.50 18.85 -6.81
CA ASP A 50 -1.42 19.95 -7.00
C ASP A 50 -2.77 19.75 -6.27
N ALA A 51 -3.05 18.55 -5.75
CA ALA A 51 -4.26 18.30 -4.98
C ALA A 51 -4.30 19.17 -3.70
N PRO A 52 -5.49 19.67 -3.31
CA PRO A 52 -5.65 20.53 -2.13
C PRO A 52 -5.07 19.90 -0.86
N ALA A 53 -4.20 20.65 -0.18
CA ALA A 53 -3.73 20.29 1.15
C ALA A 53 -4.77 20.60 2.24
N ASP A 54 -4.59 20.01 3.41
CA ASP A 54 -5.24 20.47 4.63
C ASP A 54 -4.91 21.96 4.85
N ASP A 55 -5.83 22.71 5.47
CA ASP A 55 -5.55 24.08 5.88
C ASP A 55 -4.37 24.14 6.90
N PRO A 56 -3.75 25.31 7.12
CA PRO A 56 -2.59 25.42 8.02
C PRO A 56 -2.85 24.92 9.45
N HIS A 57 -4.06 25.11 9.99
CA HIS A 57 -4.40 24.66 11.33
C HIS A 57 -4.51 23.13 11.39
N ALA A 58 -5.22 22.53 10.42
CA ALA A 58 -5.31 21.08 10.30
C ALA A 58 -3.93 20.43 10.06
N THR A 59 -3.07 21.05 9.23
CA THR A 59 -1.69 20.62 9.00
C THR A 59 -0.89 20.60 10.30
N GLN A 60 -0.89 21.71 11.05
CA GLN A 60 -0.21 21.78 12.35
C GLN A 60 -0.75 20.74 13.34
N SER A 61 -2.08 20.55 13.39
CA SER A 61 -2.73 19.54 14.23
C SER A 61 -2.28 18.12 13.88
N ARG A 62 -2.10 17.77 12.60
CA ARG A 62 -1.58 16.44 12.22
C ARG A 62 -0.11 16.29 12.53
N LEU A 63 0.69 17.32 12.24
CA LEU A 63 2.12 17.29 12.51
C LEU A 63 2.41 17.21 14.01
N SER A 64 1.57 17.78 14.88
CA SER A 64 1.73 17.65 16.34
C SER A 64 1.54 16.20 16.84
N LEU A 65 0.83 15.36 16.09
CA LEU A 65 0.67 13.93 16.41
C LEU A 65 1.88 13.08 16.00
N VAL A 66 2.80 13.60 15.17
CA VAL A 66 3.96 12.84 14.71
C VAL A 66 4.94 12.63 15.87
N PRO A 67 5.30 11.38 16.22
CA PRO A 67 6.26 11.11 17.29
C PRO A 67 7.61 11.78 17.02
N LYS A 68 8.31 12.18 18.09
CA LYS A 68 9.62 12.87 18.00
C LYS A 68 10.60 12.15 17.06
N ALA A 69 10.76 10.84 17.23
CA ALA A 69 11.65 10.03 16.38
C ALA A 69 11.27 10.08 14.88
N HIS A 70 9.97 10.14 14.56
CA HIS A 70 9.51 10.26 13.17
C HIS A 70 9.69 11.68 12.64
N ARG A 71 9.57 12.71 13.48
CA ARG A 71 9.87 14.10 13.10
C ARG A 71 11.36 14.26 12.76
N GLU A 72 12.26 13.75 13.60
CA GLU A 72 13.71 13.74 13.33
C GLU A 72 14.03 12.98 12.03
N LYS A 73 13.36 11.85 11.79
CA LYS A 73 13.50 11.08 10.54
C LYS A 73 12.96 11.85 9.33
N LEU A 74 11.84 12.56 9.47
CA LEU A 74 11.25 13.38 8.40
C LEU A 74 12.15 14.55 8.00
N GLU A 75 12.80 15.17 8.98
CA GLU A 75 13.74 16.28 8.78
C GLU A 75 15.01 15.81 8.05
N SER A 76 15.62 14.72 8.55
CA SER A 76 16.87 14.15 8.01
C SER A 76 16.69 13.35 6.71
N SER A 77 15.49 12.84 6.42
CA SER A 77 15.24 12.04 5.23
C SER A 77 15.10 12.89 3.96
N ALA A 78 15.56 12.32 2.86
CA ALA A 78 15.38 12.84 1.51
C ALA A 78 13.97 12.55 0.94
N VAL A 79 13.09 11.85 1.66
CA VAL A 79 11.74 11.56 1.14
C VAL A 79 10.93 12.84 0.96
N SER A 80 10.28 12.96 -0.19
CA SER A 80 9.34 14.07 -0.48
C SER A 80 7.94 13.78 0.04
N VAL A 81 7.60 12.51 0.23
CA VAL A 81 6.30 12.05 0.73
C VAL A 81 6.51 11.03 1.84
N ALA A 82 5.93 11.29 3.01
CA ALA A 82 5.89 10.36 4.13
C ALA A 82 4.43 9.98 4.44
N PRO A 83 3.98 8.77 4.05
CA PRO A 83 2.64 8.30 4.39
C PRO A 83 2.58 7.87 5.86
N GLY A 84 1.41 7.96 6.47
CA GLY A 84 1.22 7.52 7.85
C GLY A 84 -0.23 7.25 8.21
N TYR A 85 -0.38 6.52 9.31
CA TYR A 85 -1.68 6.23 9.91
C TYR A 85 -1.74 6.77 11.33
N LYS A 86 -2.92 7.25 11.73
CA LYS A 86 -3.19 7.53 13.13
C LYS A 86 -3.26 6.21 13.90
N ARG A 87 -2.57 6.15 15.03
CA ARG A 87 -2.54 5.01 15.96
C ARG A 87 -2.79 5.51 17.36
N THR A 88 -3.35 4.65 18.20
CA THR A 88 -3.41 4.90 19.65
C THR A 88 -2.25 4.17 20.31
N ARG A 89 -1.44 4.91 21.07
CA ARG A 89 -0.34 4.40 21.88
C ARG A 89 -0.50 4.96 23.29
N ASN A 90 -0.54 4.10 24.30
CA ASN A 90 -0.66 4.50 25.71
C ASN A 90 -1.80 5.51 25.94
N GLY A 91 -2.97 5.25 25.34
CA GLY A 91 -4.15 6.12 25.44
C GLY A 91 -4.08 7.44 24.66
N ARG A 92 -2.99 7.72 23.92
CA ARG A 92 -2.82 8.94 23.12
C ARG A 92 -2.78 8.64 21.63
N GLN A 93 -3.34 9.54 20.83
CA GLN A 93 -3.22 9.45 19.37
C GLN A 93 -1.84 9.91 18.92
N VAL A 94 -1.27 9.17 17.97
CA VAL A 94 -0.01 9.50 17.28
C VAL A 94 -0.17 9.26 15.78
N LEU A 95 0.60 9.97 14.96
CA LEU A 95 0.69 9.77 13.52
C LEU A 95 2.02 9.08 13.18
N GLU A 96 1.98 7.77 13.00
CA GLU A 96 3.16 6.97 12.66
C GLU A 96 3.42 7.02 11.15
N LEU A 97 4.52 7.66 10.77
CA LEU A 97 4.98 7.82 9.39
C LEU A 97 5.87 6.66 8.91
N ARG A 98 5.88 6.40 7.60
CA ARG A 98 6.85 5.55 6.90
C ARG A 98 7.78 6.40 6.02
N PHE A 99 8.94 5.85 5.72
CA PHE A 99 10.01 6.54 4.98
C PHE A 99 10.65 5.66 3.89
N ASP A 100 10.02 4.56 3.52
CA ASP A 100 10.48 3.56 2.53
C ASP A 100 9.93 3.81 1.12
N GLY A 101 9.26 4.94 0.91
CA GLY A 101 8.64 5.30 -0.37
C GLY A 101 7.43 4.45 -0.74
N ILE A 102 6.84 3.74 0.23
CA ILE A 102 5.67 2.86 0.04
C ILE A 102 4.49 3.39 0.84
N ALA A 103 3.31 3.41 0.23
CA ALA A 103 2.06 3.62 0.96
C ALA A 103 1.86 2.49 2.00
N GLY A 104 1.18 2.80 3.10
CA GLY A 104 0.64 1.75 3.94
C GLY A 104 -0.52 1.01 3.25
N CYS A 105 -0.87 -0.17 3.75
CA CYS A 105 -2.00 -0.95 3.22
C CYS A 105 -3.29 -0.14 3.31
N LEU A 106 -3.96 0.06 2.16
CA LEU A 106 -5.26 0.71 2.08
C LEU A 106 -6.31 -0.06 2.89
N ARG A 107 -7.33 0.64 3.37
CA ARG A 107 -8.37 0.10 4.25
C ARG A 107 -9.70 0.74 3.86
N THR A 108 -10.81 0.10 4.22
CA THR A 108 -12.14 0.69 4.12
C THR A 108 -12.24 1.96 4.98
N ALA A 109 -13.08 2.91 4.57
CA ALA A 109 -13.16 4.23 5.18
C ALA A 109 -13.98 4.27 6.49
N GLU A 110 -13.83 3.28 7.38
CA GLU A 110 -14.61 3.11 8.63
C GLU A 110 -14.23 4.08 9.77
N GLY A 111 -13.28 4.99 9.55
CA GLY A 111 -12.90 5.99 10.55
C GLY A 111 -11.62 6.75 10.20
N GLY A 112 -11.31 7.78 10.98
CA GLY A 112 -10.14 8.65 10.74
C GLY A 112 -8.79 7.91 10.82
N SER A 113 -8.71 6.82 11.60
CA SER A 113 -7.48 6.00 11.71
C SER A 113 -7.32 4.99 10.58
N SER A 114 -8.36 4.76 9.79
CA SER A 114 -8.33 3.88 8.60
C SER A 114 -7.90 4.64 7.34
N ARG A 115 -7.84 5.97 7.41
CA ARG A 115 -7.44 6.83 6.29
C ARG A 115 -5.97 7.19 6.40
N GLN A 116 -5.25 7.03 5.30
CA GLN A 116 -3.83 7.32 5.24
C GLN A 116 -3.64 8.82 5.07
N VAL A 117 -2.86 9.42 5.97
CA VAL A 117 -2.37 10.78 5.85
C VAL A 117 -1.06 10.74 5.09
N VAL A 118 -0.86 11.66 4.16
CA VAL A 118 0.45 11.93 3.56
C VAL A 118 0.98 13.25 4.09
N VAL A 119 2.25 13.23 4.52
CA VAL A 119 3.02 14.44 4.80
C VAL A 119 3.86 14.75 3.56
N LEU A 120 3.64 15.92 2.98
CA LEU A 120 4.27 16.37 1.74
C LEU A 120 5.36 17.39 2.07
N LYS A 121 6.61 17.11 1.68
CA LYS A 121 7.76 17.99 1.86
C LYS A 121 7.99 18.81 0.60
N LYS A 122 7.55 20.07 0.62
CA LYS A 122 7.72 21.06 -0.46
C LYS A 122 8.83 22.04 -0.07
N GLY A 123 10.08 21.64 -0.31
CA GLY A 123 11.24 22.38 0.18
C GLY A 123 11.28 22.40 1.71
N LYS A 124 11.20 23.59 2.31
CA LYS A 124 11.13 23.77 3.78
C LYS A 124 9.71 23.68 4.35
N ARG A 125 8.69 23.67 3.49
CA ARG A 125 7.28 23.62 3.90
C ARG A 125 6.81 22.17 4.00
N LEU A 126 6.09 21.88 5.08
CA LEU A 126 5.35 20.63 5.25
C LEU A 126 3.86 20.92 5.11
N ASP A 127 3.21 20.18 4.22
CA ASP A 127 1.75 20.13 4.13
C ASP A 127 1.27 18.73 4.50
N THR A 128 0.04 18.61 4.98
CA THR A 128 -0.61 17.29 5.13
C THR A 128 -1.90 17.22 4.33
N ARG A 129 -2.32 16.00 3.99
CA ARG A 129 -3.68 15.69 3.56
C ARG A 129 -3.92 14.20 3.63
N LEU A 130 -5.16 13.77 3.39
CA LEU A 130 -5.44 12.38 3.07
C LEU A 130 -5.03 12.08 1.62
N LEU A 131 -4.82 10.80 1.33
CA LEU A 131 -4.74 10.34 -0.06
C LEU A 131 -6.03 10.71 -0.80
N THR A 132 -5.92 11.18 -2.05
CA THR A 132 -7.08 11.36 -2.92
C THR A 132 -7.60 9.98 -3.37
N VAL A 133 -8.86 9.92 -3.80
CA VAL A 133 -9.42 8.69 -4.36
C VAL A 133 -8.68 8.25 -5.62
N ARG A 134 -8.15 9.21 -6.41
CA ARG A 134 -7.35 8.89 -7.58
C ARG A 134 -6.01 8.26 -7.20
N GLU A 135 -5.36 8.77 -6.17
CA GLU A 135 -4.11 8.18 -5.65
C GLU A 135 -4.32 6.78 -5.10
N THR A 136 -5.42 6.52 -4.38
CA THR A 136 -5.73 5.16 -3.92
C THR A 136 -5.97 4.21 -5.09
N ALA A 137 -6.63 4.66 -6.15
CA ALA A 137 -6.82 3.88 -7.36
C ALA A 137 -5.50 3.59 -8.10
N ARG A 138 -4.61 4.58 -8.22
CA ARG A 138 -3.27 4.42 -8.78
C ARG A 138 -2.42 3.44 -7.95
N LEU A 139 -2.53 3.47 -6.62
CA LEU A 139 -1.89 2.48 -5.73
C LEU A 139 -2.36 1.05 -6.00
N MET A 140 -3.65 0.89 -6.33
CA MET A 140 -4.21 -0.41 -6.76
C MET A 140 -3.88 -0.75 -8.21
N GLY A 141 -3.16 0.12 -8.93
CA GLY A 141 -2.76 -0.04 -10.33
C GLY A 141 -3.88 0.23 -11.34
N ALA A 142 -4.97 0.87 -10.92
CA ALA A 142 -6.02 1.29 -11.84
C ALA A 142 -5.52 2.45 -12.73
N PRO A 143 -5.87 2.46 -14.03
CA PRO A 143 -5.53 3.58 -14.91
C PRO A 143 -6.31 4.84 -14.53
N ASP A 144 -5.82 6.01 -14.94
CA ASP A 144 -6.49 7.30 -14.69
C ASP A 144 -7.87 7.39 -15.33
N THR A 145 -8.12 6.62 -16.40
CA THR A 145 -9.43 6.47 -17.04
C THR A 145 -10.43 5.61 -16.25
N PHE A 146 -9.98 4.94 -15.19
CA PHE A 146 -10.87 4.14 -14.34
C PHE A 146 -11.89 5.05 -13.65
N LYS A 147 -13.18 4.70 -13.80
CA LYS A 147 -14.30 5.43 -13.21
C LYS A 147 -14.40 5.11 -11.72
N LEU A 148 -14.24 6.12 -10.89
CA LEU A 148 -14.33 5.99 -9.44
C LEU A 148 -15.79 6.16 -8.99
N PRO A 149 -16.26 5.35 -8.03
CA PRO A 149 -17.65 5.42 -7.59
C PRO A 149 -17.88 6.59 -6.64
N GLY A 150 -19.06 7.20 -6.75
CA GLY A 150 -19.69 7.98 -5.69
C GLY A 150 -18.84 9.09 -5.07
N SER A 151 -18.95 9.18 -3.74
CA SER A 151 -18.24 10.15 -2.91
C SER A 151 -16.79 9.75 -2.64
N TYR A 152 -16.05 10.64 -1.95
CA TYR A 152 -14.71 10.31 -1.47
C TYR A 152 -14.67 8.99 -0.68
N ASN A 153 -15.62 8.78 0.25
CA ASN A 153 -15.63 7.60 1.09
C ASN A 153 -15.96 6.33 0.29
N ASP A 154 -16.87 6.43 -0.69
CA ASP A 154 -17.24 5.28 -1.54
C ASP A 154 -16.05 4.83 -2.36
N GLY A 155 -15.37 5.78 -3.02
CA GLY A 155 -14.16 5.49 -3.78
C GLY A 155 -13.01 4.98 -2.91
N TYR A 156 -12.80 5.57 -1.73
CA TYR A 156 -11.74 5.13 -0.81
C TYR A 156 -12.01 3.71 -0.30
N THR A 157 -13.25 3.39 0.09
CA THR A 157 -13.66 2.04 0.51
C THR A 157 -13.52 1.05 -0.63
N ALA A 158 -13.97 1.38 -1.84
CA ALA A 158 -13.81 0.53 -3.01
C ALA A 158 -12.34 0.19 -3.29
N MET A 159 -11.42 1.16 -3.15
CA MET A 159 -9.99 0.89 -3.33
C MET A 159 -9.36 0.15 -2.14
N GLY A 160 -9.92 0.30 -0.93
CA GLY A 160 -9.52 -0.46 0.25
C GLY A 160 -9.84 -1.95 0.16
N ASP A 161 -10.98 -2.30 -0.45
CA ASP A 161 -11.41 -3.70 -0.65
C ASP A 161 -10.94 -4.31 -1.98
N ALA A 162 -10.40 -3.49 -2.89
CA ALA A 162 -9.94 -3.96 -4.19
C ALA A 162 -8.72 -4.89 -4.07
N VAL A 163 -8.43 -5.60 -5.16
CA VAL A 163 -7.18 -6.35 -5.34
C VAL A 163 -6.25 -5.56 -6.26
N ALA A 164 -4.97 -5.46 -5.90
CA ALA A 164 -3.99 -4.73 -6.70
C ALA A 164 -3.85 -5.36 -8.10
N LEU A 165 -4.21 -4.60 -9.14
CA LEU A 165 -4.20 -5.03 -10.53
C LEU A 165 -2.87 -5.66 -10.98
N PRO A 166 -1.69 -5.07 -10.66
CA PRO A 166 -0.42 -5.64 -11.10
C PRO A 166 -0.18 -7.05 -10.53
N VAL A 167 -0.59 -7.29 -9.28
CA VAL A 167 -0.45 -8.59 -8.61
C VAL A 167 -1.40 -9.61 -9.25
N SER A 168 -2.67 -9.25 -9.40
CA SER A 168 -3.66 -10.14 -10.02
C SER A 168 -3.28 -10.52 -11.45
N ARG A 169 -2.80 -9.56 -12.26
CA ARG A 169 -2.32 -9.83 -13.62
C ARG A 169 -1.11 -10.75 -13.63
N TYR A 170 -0.19 -10.58 -12.69
CA TYR A 170 0.99 -11.42 -12.58
C TYR A 170 0.60 -12.87 -12.24
N LEU A 171 -0.27 -13.05 -11.25
CA LEU A 171 -0.80 -14.36 -10.86
C LEU A 171 -1.60 -15.01 -12.00
N ALA A 172 -2.44 -14.24 -12.70
CA ALA A 172 -3.20 -14.72 -13.85
C ALA A 172 -2.29 -15.29 -14.93
N LYS A 173 -1.33 -14.48 -15.41
CA LYS A 173 -0.41 -14.85 -16.48
C LYS A 173 0.46 -16.07 -16.13
N HIS A 174 0.96 -16.13 -14.90
CA HIS A 174 1.98 -17.12 -14.54
C HIS A 174 1.41 -18.40 -13.93
N LEU A 175 0.21 -18.34 -13.35
CA LEU A 175 -0.39 -19.44 -12.61
C LEU A 175 -1.87 -19.67 -12.96
N LEU A 176 -2.76 -18.72 -12.70
CA LEU A 176 -4.21 -18.98 -12.68
C LEU A 176 -4.78 -19.29 -14.07
N GLU A 177 -4.41 -18.55 -15.12
CA GLU A 177 -4.88 -18.83 -16.48
C GLU A 177 -4.35 -20.16 -17.00
N LYS A 178 -3.12 -20.52 -16.62
CA LYS A 178 -2.52 -21.79 -17.01
C LYS A 178 -3.19 -22.97 -16.32
N LEU A 179 -3.65 -22.77 -15.08
CA LEU A 179 -4.41 -23.77 -14.34
C LEU A 179 -5.82 -23.94 -14.93
N ALA A 180 -6.50 -22.83 -15.20
CA ALA A 180 -7.87 -22.83 -15.74
C ALA A 180 -7.98 -23.47 -17.13
N LYS A 181 -6.93 -23.44 -17.95
CA LYS A 181 -6.88 -24.08 -19.28
C LYS A 181 -6.72 -25.60 -19.23
N GLU A 182 -6.44 -26.17 -18.06
CA GLU A 182 -6.11 -27.58 -17.86
C GLU A 182 -7.19 -28.32 -17.05
N ILE A 183 -8.30 -27.62 -16.78
CA ILE A 183 -9.53 -28.12 -16.17
C ILE A 183 -10.58 -28.13 -17.28
#